data_AF-A0A2D6X7M2-F1
#
_entry.id   AF-A0A2D6X7M2-F1
#
_cell.length_a   1.000
_cell.length_b   1.000
_cell.length_c   1.000
_cell.angle_alpha   90.00
_cell.angle_beta   90.00
_cell.angle_gamma   90.00
#
_symmetry.space_group_name_H-M   'P 1'
#
loop_
_entity.id
_entity.type
_entity.pdbx_description
1 polymer ?
#
loop_
_entity_poly.entity_id
_entity_poly.type
_entity_poly.pdbx_seq_one_letter_code
_entity_poly.pdbx_strand_id
1 'polypeptide(L)'
;MATRFEIRAPMWGTQKVGLAEKRMFHDVLEVNILYADKRGNRLYPHLYHILRARALGYPTQLVKGTLLRVIPIADMEEVHVTKS
;
A
#
# COMPACT_ATOMS: atom_id res chain seq x y z
N MET A 1 10.30 -1.82 -13.91
CA MET A 1 10.23 -0.60 -13.08
C MET A 1 8.98 -0.68 -12.22
N ALA A 2 8.97 -0.06 -11.04
CA ALA A 2 7.85 -0.14 -10.10
C ALA A 2 7.40 1.26 -9.66
N THR A 3 6.10 1.42 -9.39
CA THR A 3 5.57 2.63 -8.78
C THR A 3 5.58 2.48 -7.27
N ARG A 4 6.26 3.40 -6.56
CA ARG A 4 6.31 3.38 -5.10
C ARG A 4 5.28 4.30 -4.44
N PHE A 5 4.60 3.76 -3.44
CA PHE A 5 3.66 4.45 -2.57
C PHE A 5 4.18 4.47 -1.14
N GLU A 6 4.19 5.66 -0.55
CA GLU A 6 4.47 5.84 0.87
C GLU A 6 3.17 6.15 1.61
N ILE A 7 2.77 5.23 2.50
CA ILE A 7 1.50 5.30 3.20
C ILE A 7 1.77 5.69 4.65
N ARG A 8 1.37 6.90 5.03
CA ARG A 8 1.63 7.43 6.39
C ARG A 8 0.82 6.72 7.48
N ALA A 9 -0.37 6.25 7.14
CA ALA A 9 -1.24 5.50 8.03
C ALA A 9 -2.14 4.56 7.20
N PRO A 10 -2.43 3.34 7.68
CA PRO A 10 -3.48 2.53 7.10
C PRO A 10 -4.83 3.25 7.20
N MET A 11 -5.77 2.92 6.33
CA MET A 11 -7.07 3.58 6.33
C MET A 11 -7.96 3.12 7.49
N TRP A 12 -8.42 4.11 8.26
CA TRP A 12 -9.56 4.05 9.19
C TRP A 12 -9.63 2.80 10.08
N GLY A 13 -8.58 2.53 10.85
CA GLY A 13 -8.59 1.45 11.85
C GLY A 13 -8.66 0.03 11.27
N THR A 14 -8.58 -0.12 9.95
CA THR A 14 -8.57 -1.41 9.25
C THR A 14 -7.20 -1.69 8.65
N GLN A 15 -6.83 -2.96 8.46
CA GLN A 15 -5.56 -3.39 7.84
C GLN A 15 -5.59 -3.21 6.30
N LYS A 16 -5.90 -2.00 5.83
CA LYS A 16 -6.07 -1.64 4.41
C LYS A 16 -5.31 -0.36 4.08
N VAL A 17 -4.95 -0.18 2.82
CA VAL A 17 -4.34 1.05 2.28
C VAL A 17 -5.12 1.56 1.08
N GLY A 18 -5.06 2.87 0.87
CA GLY A 18 -5.62 3.53 -0.30
C GLY A 18 -4.50 3.90 -1.28
N LEU A 19 -4.49 3.29 -2.47
CA LEU A 19 -3.54 3.64 -3.52
C LEU A 19 -4.22 4.52 -4.57
N ALA A 20 -3.66 5.70 -4.83
CA ALA A 20 -4.21 6.61 -5.82
C ALA A 20 -4.06 6.04 -7.24
N GLU A 21 -5.19 5.76 -7.90
CA GLU A 21 -5.22 5.10 -9.21
C GLU A 21 -4.42 5.87 -10.25
N LYS A 22 -4.54 7.20 -10.26
CA LYS A 22 -3.81 8.11 -11.16
C LYS A 22 -2.29 8.04 -11.04
N ARG A 23 -1.74 7.38 -10.00
CA ARG A 23 -0.30 7.20 -9.78
C ARG A 23 0.19 5.81 -10.14
N MET A 24 -0.69 4.86 -10.50
CA MET A 24 -0.34 3.47 -10.83
C MET A 24 0.23 3.34 -12.26
N PHE A 25 1.40 3.91 -12.49
CA PHE A 25 2.05 3.95 -13.81
C PHE A 25 2.69 2.64 -14.25
N HIS A 26 3.16 1.82 -13.31
CA HIS A 26 3.90 0.58 -13.59
C HIS A 26 3.10 -0.66 -13.18
N ASP A 27 3.50 -1.82 -13.70
CA ASP A 27 2.86 -3.11 -13.43
C ASP A 27 3.06 -3.58 -11.99
N VAL A 28 4.19 -3.22 -11.38
CA VAL A 28 4.46 -3.52 -9.96
C VAL A 28 4.25 -2.24 -9.14
N LEU A 29 3.43 -2.35 -8.10
CA LEU A 29 3.22 -1.30 -7.12
C LEU A 29 3.91 -1.70 -5.82
N GLU A 30 4.86 -0.88 -5.36
CA GLU A 30 5.50 -1.05 -4.06
C GLU A 30 4.82 -0.16 -3.03
N VAL A 31 4.56 -0.70 -1.85
CA VAL A 31 3.85 -0.04 -0.76
C VAL A 31 4.71 -0.09 0.49
N ASN A 32 5.20 1.07 0.90
CA ASN A 32 5.94 1.26 2.14
C ASN A 32 5.03 1.93 3.17
N ILE A 33 4.65 1.19 4.20
CA ILE A 33 3.77 1.69 5.26
C ILE A 33 4.65 2.29 6.36
N LEU A 34 4.59 3.61 6.50
CA LEU A 34 5.40 4.37 7.45
C LEU A 34 4.77 4.45 8.85
N TYR A 35 3.59 3.84 9.03
CA TYR A 35 2.82 3.92 10.26
C TYR A 35 3.55 3.27 11.44
N ALA A 36 3.74 4.05 12.50
CA ALA A 36 4.32 3.60 13.76
C ALA A 36 3.29 3.70 14.91
N ASP A 37 3.41 2.78 15.87
CA ASP A 37 2.63 2.81 17.11
C ASP A 37 3.12 3.95 18.04
N LYS A 38 2.44 4.13 19.19
CA LYS A 38 2.81 5.14 20.20
C LYS A 38 4.22 4.95 20.77
N ARG A 39 4.83 3.78 20.58
CA ARG A 39 6.18 3.43 21.03
C ARG A 39 7.22 3.62 19.93
N GLY A 40 6.82 4.06 18.73
CA GLY A 40 7.69 4.25 17.57
C GLY A 40 7.94 2.97 16.76
N ASN A 41 7.30 1.85 17.08
CA ASN A 41 7.47 0.60 16.33
C ASN A 41 6.58 0.61 15.08
N ARG A 42 7.15 0.26 13.93
CA ARG A 42 6.36 0.05 12.72
C ARG A 42 5.48 -1.18 12.88
N LEU A 43 4.17 -1.01 12.72
CA LEU A 43 3.23 -2.13 12.73
C LEU A 43 3.39 -3.02 11.48
N TYR A 44 3.84 -2.42 10.38
CA TYR A 44 4.10 -3.07 9.10
C TYR A 44 5.52 -2.73 8.65
N PRO A 45 6.54 -3.48 9.12
CA PRO A 45 7.94 -3.11 8.92
C PRO A 45 8.47 -3.44 7.51
N HIS A 46 7.75 -4.25 6.74
CA HIS A 46 8.19 -4.74 5.43
C HIS A 46 7.79 -3.80 4.28
N LEU A 47 8.41 -4.02 3.11
CA LEU A 47 7.94 -3.48 1.84
C LEU A 47 6.93 -4.47 1.26
N TYR A 48 5.80 -3.97 0.77
CA TYR A 48 4.72 -4.80 0.24
C TYR A 48 4.54 -4.56 -1.25
N HIS A 49 4.40 -5.62 -2.05
CA HIS A 49 4.19 -5.52 -3.48
C HIS A 49 2.82 -6.04 -3.90
N ILE A 50 2.24 -5.39 -4.92
CA ILE A 50 1.05 -5.90 -5.59
C ILE A 50 1.09 -5.55 -7.08
N LEU A 51 0.62 -6.47 -7.92
CA LEU A 51 0.45 -6.21 -9.35
C LEU A 51 -0.65 -5.17 -9.59
N ARG A 52 -0.40 -4.22 -10.49
CA ARG A 52 -1.36 -3.20 -10.92
C ARG A 52 -2.67 -3.82 -11.39
N ALA A 53 -2.61 -4.89 -12.18
CA ALA A 53 -3.80 -5.59 -12.65
C ALA A 53 -4.68 -6.10 -11.48
N ARG A 54 -4.06 -6.64 -10.43
CA ARG A 54 -4.75 -7.08 -9.21
C ARG A 54 -5.27 -5.89 -8.41
N ALA A 55 -4.45 -4.83 -8.25
CA ALA A 55 -4.81 -3.61 -7.54
C ALA A 55 -6.05 -2.90 -8.14
N LEU A 56 -6.17 -2.89 -9.48
CA LEU A 56 -7.31 -2.33 -10.21
C LEU A 56 -8.59 -3.16 -10.05
N GLY A 57 -8.52 -4.39 -9.56
CA GLY A 57 -9.68 -5.21 -9.23
C GLY A 57 -10.36 -4.83 -7.90
N TYR A 58 -9.68 -4.09 -7.02
CA TYR A 58 -10.25 -3.72 -5.72
C TYR A 58 -11.23 -2.55 -5.81
N PRO A 59 -12.17 -2.46 -4.84
CA PRO A 59 -13.11 -1.34 -4.76
C PRO A 59 -12.41 0.02 -4.72
N THR A 60 -13.08 1.03 -5.27
CA THR A 60 -12.61 2.41 -5.23
C THR A 60 -13.32 3.21 -4.15
N GLN A 61 -12.64 4.24 -3.66
CA GLN A 61 -13.23 5.24 -2.79
C GLN A 61 -12.72 6.63 -3.15
N LEU A 62 -13.64 7.58 -3.27
CA LEU A 62 -13.29 8.98 -3.51
C LEU A 62 -12.98 9.67 -2.18
N VAL A 63 -11.74 10.11 -2.00
CA VAL A 63 -11.29 10.85 -0.81
C VAL A 63 -10.72 12.18 -1.24
N LYS A 64 -11.37 13.28 -0.85
CA LYS A 64 -10.95 14.66 -1.17
C LYS A 64 -10.63 14.83 -2.68
N GLY A 65 -11.48 14.30 -3.55
CA GLY A 65 -11.32 14.36 -5.01
C GLY A 65 -10.28 13.40 -5.61
N THR A 66 -9.66 12.54 -4.80
CA THR A 66 -8.75 11.50 -5.29
C THR A 66 -9.41 10.12 -5.23
N LEU A 67 -9.45 9.42 -6.37
CA LEU A 67 -9.92 8.04 -6.43
C LEU A 67 -8.84 7.09 -5.93
N LEU A 68 -9.13 6.39 -4.83
CA LEU A 68 -8.24 5.43 -4.19
C LEU A 68 -8.74 4.01 -4.42
N ARG A 69 -7.87 3.10 -4.85
CA ARG A 69 -8.11 1.65 -4.74
C ARG A 69 -7.88 1.23 -3.30
N VAL A 70 -8.86 0.60 -2.69
CA VAL A 70 -8.85 0.18 -1.29
C VAL A 70 -8.40 -1.26 -1.20
N ILE A 71 -7.13 -1.47 -0.82
CA ILE A 71 -6.47 -2.78 -0.90
C ILE A 71 -6.15 -3.29 0.51
N PRO A 72 -6.57 -4.52 0.88
CA PRO A 72 -6.11 -5.17 2.12
C PRO A 72 -4.60 -5.41 2.10
N ILE A 73 -3.93 -5.13 3.22
CA ILE A 73 -2.48 -5.35 3.35
C ILE A 73 -2.15 -6.84 3.22
N ALA A 74 -3.00 -7.71 3.78
CA ALA A 74 -2.85 -9.17 3.72
C ALA A 74 -2.90 -9.74 2.29
N ASP A 75 -3.43 -8.99 1.32
CA ASP A 75 -3.47 -9.40 -0.07
C ASP A 75 -2.19 -9.03 -0.84
N MET A 76 -1.26 -8.34 -0.20
CA MET A 76 0.03 -7.95 -0.78
C MET A 76 1.12 -8.95 -0.43
N GLU A 77 2.12 -9.05 -1.29
CA GLU A 77 3.29 -9.89 -1.07
C GLU A 77 4.35 -9.11 -0.28
N GLU A 78 4.84 -9.70 0.81
CA GLU A 78 5.94 -9.11 1.58
C GLU A 78 7.27 -9.36 0.89
N VAL A 79 8.03 -8.29 0.69
CA VAL A 79 9.41 -8.36 0.23
C VAL A 79 10.31 -8.45 1.45
N HIS A 80 10.79 -9.67 1.72
CA HIS A 80 11.79 -9.91 2.74
C HIS A 80 13.14 -9.55 2.15
N VAL A 81 13.68 -8.39 2.55
CA VAL A 81 15.07 -8.06 2.23
C VAL A 81 15.94 -8.95 3.11
N THR A 82 16.24 -10.15 2.62
CA THR A 82 17.27 -11.00 3.22
C THR A 82 18.57 -10.22 3.14
N LYS A 83 19.06 -9.71 4.27
CA LYS A 83 20.42 -9.19 4.36
C LYS A 83 21.37 -10.38 4.12
N SER A 84 21.88 -10.49 2.91
CA SER A 84 23.08 -11.25 2.58
C SER A 84 24.32 -10.57 3.14
#